data_AF-A0A2Z4IMU4-F1
#
_entry.id   AF-A0A2Z4IMU4-F1
#
_cell.length_a   1.000
_cell.length_b   1.000
_cell.length_c   1.000
_cell.angle_alpha   90.00
_cell.angle_beta   90.00
_cell.angle_gamma   90.00
#
_symmetry.space_group_name_H-M   'P 1'
#
loop_
_entity.id
_entity.type
_entity.pdbx_description
1 polymer ?
#
loop_
_entity_poly.entity_id
_entity_poly.type
_entity_poly.pdbx_seq_one_letter_code
_entity_poly.pdbx_strand_id
1 'polypeptide(L)'
;MEKFEEKYLTWIAWGLAGISCFMFVMPDILWDSYTISEYGTFVGGTAGPLAALAGFIFIYKTLKNQQEQMFLHDEQFEVENFENTFFKLIDYFTEMSKESRIRQDNNPFVRVLDRVHEEYHDIVGLVNMLNEGDTKSQVELFKNHILPKFKGGFITWKNLLNLVKIILHQIEENNKIEDYHHYRTIFLSRFTIWDCRLVFYFYIMYYDELNKPDRTVLFNFIAMFDSSNLFDSDHFLWLDDFKP
;
A
#
# COMPACT_ATOMS: atom_id res chain seq x y z
N MET A 1 27.24 -0.79 -17.28
CA MET A 1 27.77 0.00 -18.41
C MET A 1 27.82 1.48 -18.04
N GLU A 2 26.73 2.02 -17.49
CA GLU A 2 26.61 3.44 -17.06
C GLU A 2 27.65 3.91 -16.01
N LYS A 3 27.93 3.10 -14.98
CA LYS A 3 28.97 3.42 -13.97
C LYS A 3 30.39 3.53 -14.55
N PHE A 4 30.65 2.90 -15.70
CA PHE A 4 31.96 2.96 -16.37
C PHE A 4 32.12 4.28 -17.13
N GLU A 5 31.06 4.73 -17.82
CA GLU A 5 31.02 6.01 -18.53
C GLU A 5 31.11 7.20 -17.56
N GLU A 6 30.45 7.12 -16.41
CA GLU A 6 30.49 8.16 -15.38
C GLU A 6 31.90 8.35 -14.80
N LYS A 7 32.61 7.23 -14.56
CA LYS A 7 34.01 7.25 -14.10
C LYS A 7 34.90 7.90 -15.15
N TYR A 8 34.73 7.57 -16.43
CA TYR A 8 35.51 8.13 -17.53
C TYR A 8 35.30 9.63 -17.71
N LEU A 9 34.05 10.12 -17.69
CA LEU A 9 33.73 11.54 -17.74
C LEU A 9 34.36 12.34 -16.57
N THR A 10 34.40 11.72 -15.39
CA THR A 10 35.04 12.33 -14.21
C THR A 10 36.55 12.48 -14.41
N TRP A 11 37.23 11.46 -14.95
CA TRP A 11 38.65 11.55 -15.29
C TRP A 11 38.93 12.60 -16.36
N ILE A 12 38.08 12.72 -17.37
CA ILE A 12 38.20 13.78 -18.39
C ILE A 12 38.06 15.16 -17.76
N ALA A 13 37.04 15.38 -16.91
CA ALA A 13 36.84 16.67 -16.26
C ALA A 13 38.02 17.07 -15.38
N TRP A 14 38.56 16.13 -14.59
CA TRP A 14 39.78 16.35 -13.80
C TRP A 14 41.01 16.58 -14.66
N GLY A 15 41.15 15.86 -15.77
CA GLY A 15 42.23 16.07 -16.74
C GLY A 15 42.18 17.46 -17.36
N LEU A 16 40.99 17.91 -17.80
CA LEU A 16 40.77 19.24 -18.36
C LEU A 16 41.01 20.34 -17.32
N ALA A 17 40.52 20.16 -16.09
CA ALA A 17 40.76 21.09 -14.98
C ALA A 17 42.25 21.17 -14.63
N GLY A 18 42.94 20.03 -14.58
CA GLY A 18 44.37 19.96 -14.31
C GLY A 18 45.21 20.62 -15.40
N ILE A 19 44.90 20.35 -16.67
CA ILE A 19 45.55 21.01 -17.82
C ILE A 19 45.29 22.52 -17.80
N SER A 20 44.05 22.95 -17.55
CA SER A 20 43.72 24.37 -17.47
C SER A 20 44.44 25.06 -16.31
N CYS A 21 44.49 24.43 -15.13
CA CYS A 21 45.21 24.95 -13.97
C CYS A 21 46.72 25.03 -14.24
N PHE A 22 47.30 24.00 -14.87
CA PHE A 22 48.69 24.02 -15.30
C PHE A 22 48.95 25.16 -16.29
N MET A 23 48.09 25.34 -17.30
CA MET A 23 48.19 26.46 -18.26
C MET A 23 48.08 27.84 -17.60
N PHE A 24 47.37 27.94 -16.48
CA PHE A 24 47.26 29.18 -15.71
C PHE A 24 48.56 29.50 -14.94
N VAL A 25 49.23 28.48 -14.39
CA VAL A 25 50.43 28.64 -13.55
C VAL A 25 51.74 28.62 -14.36
N MET A 26 51.74 27.98 -15.53
CA MET A 26 52.95 27.74 -16.33
C MET A 26 53.65 29.02 -16.82
N PRO A 27 52.95 30.09 -17.21
CA PRO A 27 53.58 31.36 -17.58
C PRO A 27 54.35 32.03 -16.43
N ASP A 28 53.89 31.88 -15.17
CA ASP A 28 54.63 32.37 -13.99
C ASP A 28 55.93 31.59 -13.75
N ILE A 29 56.03 30.37 -14.26
CA ILE A 29 57.25 29.54 -14.16
C ILE A 29 58.25 29.89 -15.27
N LEU A 30 57.78 30.42 -16.40
CA LEU A 30 58.59 30.77 -17.59
C LEU A 30 58.75 32.30 -17.80
N TRP A 31 58.69 33.05 -16.70
CA TRP A 31 58.45 34.51 -16.56
C TRP A 31 59.22 35.44 -17.52
N ASP A 32 60.37 35.03 -18.09
CA ASP A 32 61.19 35.89 -18.95
C ASP A 32 60.65 36.09 -20.39
N SER A 33 59.55 35.43 -20.79
CA SER A 33 59.14 35.36 -22.20
C SER A 33 57.77 35.95 -22.59
N TYR A 34 56.96 36.48 -21.66
CA TYR A 34 55.59 36.93 -21.96
C TYR A 34 55.25 38.33 -21.40
N THR A 35 54.55 39.15 -22.21
CA THR A 35 53.87 40.34 -21.72
C THR A 35 52.53 39.97 -21.05
N ILE A 36 52.08 40.78 -20.08
CA ILE A 36 50.79 40.58 -19.39
C ILE A 36 49.61 40.47 -20.37
N SER A 37 49.67 41.19 -21.50
CA SER A 37 48.65 41.13 -22.55
C SER A 37 48.62 39.77 -23.23
N GLU A 38 49.78 39.21 -23.59
CA GLU A 38 49.88 37.90 -24.23
C GLU A 38 49.45 36.78 -23.28
N TYR A 39 49.79 36.90 -21.99
CA TYR A 39 49.29 36.02 -20.94
C TYR A 39 47.75 36.05 -20.86
N GLY A 40 47.15 37.24 -20.81
CA GLY A 40 45.70 37.40 -20.78
C GLY A 40 45.01 36.82 -22.02
N THR A 41 45.60 37.00 -23.21
CA THR A 41 45.09 36.41 -24.47
C THR A 41 45.21 34.89 -24.47
N PHE A 42 46.33 34.33 -23.99
CA PHE A 42 46.52 32.89 -23.89
C PHE A 42 45.55 32.24 -22.91
N VAL A 43 45.45 32.77 -21.68
CA VAL A 43 44.53 32.29 -20.66
C VAL A 43 43.08 32.43 -21.11
N GLY A 44 42.70 33.58 -21.68
CA GLY A 44 41.35 33.81 -22.17
C GLY A 44 40.98 32.97 -23.39
N GLY A 45 41.95 32.67 -24.26
CA GLY A 45 41.72 31.93 -25.51
C GLY A 45 41.81 30.41 -25.37
N THR A 46 42.57 29.89 -24.40
CA THR A 46 42.85 28.44 -24.29
C THR A 46 42.52 27.87 -22.92
N ALA A 47 43.10 28.39 -21.84
CA ALA A 47 42.88 27.88 -20.49
C ALA A 47 41.43 28.08 -20.01
N GLY A 48 40.83 29.23 -20.34
CA GLY A 48 39.46 29.61 -20.00
C GLY A 48 38.40 28.67 -20.59
N PRO A 49 38.39 28.41 -21.91
CA PRO A 49 37.48 27.42 -22.51
C PRO A 49 37.64 26.01 -21.94
N LEU A 50 38.86 25.57 -21.65
CA LEU A 50 39.11 24.26 -21.03
C LEU A 50 38.57 24.19 -19.58
N ALA A 51 38.76 25.25 -18.79
CA ALA A 51 38.17 25.38 -17.46
C ALA A 51 36.63 25.40 -17.53
N ALA A 52 36.07 26.16 -18.46
CA ALA A 52 34.62 26.26 -18.66
C ALA A 52 34.02 24.91 -19.05
N LEU A 53 34.70 24.16 -19.93
CA LEU A 53 34.27 22.81 -20.32
C LEU A 53 34.35 21.84 -19.14
N ALA A 54 35.43 21.86 -18.36
CA ALA A 54 35.55 21.04 -17.15
C ALA A 54 34.43 21.37 -16.15
N GLY A 55 34.19 22.67 -15.92
CA GLY A 55 33.09 23.16 -15.07
C GLY A 55 31.72 22.71 -15.57
N PHE A 56 31.47 22.79 -16.88
CA PHE A 56 30.23 22.30 -17.49
C PHE A 56 30.04 20.80 -17.29
N ILE A 57 31.09 19.99 -17.48
CA ILE A 57 31.02 18.53 -17.23
C ILE A 57 30.69 18.24 -15.77
N PHE A 58 31.30 18.96 -14.81
CA PHE A 58 30.98 18.82 -13.39
C PHE A 58 29.53 19.22 -13.06
N ILE A 59 29.03 20.32 -13.62
CA ILE A 59 27.65 20.76 -13.43
C ILE A 59 26.68 19.73 -14.02
N TYR A 60 26.92 19.29 -15.25
CA TYR A 60 26.10 18.26 -15.91
C TYR A 60 26.03 16.99 -15.06
N LYS A 61 27.17 16.51 -14.57
CA LYS A 61 27.23 15.33 -13.70
C LYS A 61 26.45 15.53 -12.40
N THR A 62 26.59 16.70 -11.78
CA THR A 62 25.88 17.04 -10.54
C THR A 62 24.37 17.02 -10.76
N LEU A 63 23.89 17.63 -11.84
CA LEU A 63 22.47 17.63 -12.20
C LEU A 63 21.95 16.22 -12.48
N LYS A 64 22.72 15.39 -13.21
CA LYS A 64 22.34 13.99 -13.46
C LYS A 64 22.18 13.22 -12.15
N ASN A 65 23.16 13.30 -11.25
CA ASN A 65 23.10 12.62 -9.96
C ASN A 65 21.94 13.12 -9.08
N GLN A 66 21.64 14.42 -9.13
CA GLN A 66 20.48 14.98 -8.41
C GLN A 66 19.17 14.45 -8.98
N GLN A 67 19.04 14.30 -10.29
CA GLN A 67 17.84 13.73 -10.91
C GLN A 67 17.65 12.26 -10.53
N GLU A 68 18.72 11.46 -10.52
CA GLU A 68 18.67 10.06 -10.09
C GLU A 68 18.28 9.95 -8.61
N GLN A 69 18.87 10.78 -7.74
CA GLN A 69 18.49 10.81 -6.32
C GLN A 69 17.05 11.25 -6.10
N MET A 70 16.57 12.23 -6.87
CA MET A 70 15.18 12.69 -6.80
C MET A 70 14.22 11.57 -7.18
N PHE A 71 14.52 10.82 -8.25
CA PHE A 71 13.70 9.67 -8.65
C PHE A 71 13.63 8.59 -7.57
N LEU A 72 14.77 8.22 -6.99
CA LEU A 72 14.83 7.25 -5.88
C LEU A 72 14.10 7.75 -4.63
N HIS A 73 14.22 9.05 -4.33
CA HIS A 73 13.54 9.67 -3.21
C HIS A 73 12.02 9.71 -3.42
N ASP A 74 11.55 10.02 -4.63
CA ASP A 74 10.12 10.03 -4.96
C ASP A 74 9.52 8.63 -4.82
N GLU A 75 10.24 7.59 -5.26
CA GLU A 75 9.83 6.19 -5.10
C GLU A 75 9.75 5.79 -3.60
N GLN A 76 10.78 6.14 -2.81
CA GLN A 76 10.77 5.91 -1.36
C GLN A 76 9.64 6.66 -0.66
N PHE A 77 9.42 7.93 -1.02
CA PHE A 77 8.39 8.77 -0.45
C PHE A 77 6.98 8.23 -0.71
N GLU A 78 6.72 7.69 -1.91
CA GLU A 78 5.44 7.04 -2.22
C GLU A 78 5.19 5.81 -1.33
N VAL A 79 6.21 4.97 -1.14
CA VAL A 79 6.12 3.78 -0.26
C VAL A 79 5.89 4.22 1.19
N GLU A 80 6.66 5.18 1.69
CA GLU A 80 6.48 5.72 3.04
C GLU A 80 5.09 6.34 3.24
N ASN A 81 4.60 7.08 2.26
CA ASN A 81 3.28 7.70 2.33
C ASN A 81 2.16 6.65 2.34
N PHE A 82 2.30 5.59 1.53
CA PHE A 82 1.43 4.43 1.60
C PHE A 82 1.46 3.80 2.99
N GLU A 83 2.64 3.44 3.51
CA GLU A 83 2.80 2.75 4.79
C GLU A 83 2.18 3.57 5.93
N ASN A 84 2.50 4.86 5.98
CA ASN A 84 1.93 5.78 6.95
C ASN A 84 0.40 5.84 6.88
N THR A 85 -0.18 5.85 5.68
CA THR A 85 -1.63 5.86 5.50
C THR A 85 -2.24 4.53 5.90
N PHE A 86 -1.64 3.42 5.48
CA PHE A 86 -2.06 2.07 5.80
C PHE A 86 -2.08 1.82 7.32
N PHE A 87 -1.00 2.15 8.03
CA PHE A 87 -0.92 1.94 9.47
C PHE A 87 -1.91 2.82 10.23
N LYS A 88 -2.13 4.08 9.80
CA LYS A 88 -3.19 4.94 10.36
C LYS A 88 -4.58 4.35 10.19
N LEU A 89 -4.88 3.80 9.01
CA LEU A 89 -6.18 3.17 8.76
C LEU A 89 -6.36 1.90 9.59
N ILE A 90 -5.31 1.10 9.75
CA ILE A 90 -5.31 -0.08 10.64
C ILE A 90 -5.54 0.32 12.09
N ASP A 91 -4.89 1.37 12.56
CA ASP A 91 -5.06 1.85 13.94
C ASP A 91 -6.51 2.31 14.15
N TYR A 92 -7.07 3.07 13.20
CA TYR A 92 -8.47 3.48 13.22
C TYR A 92 -9.43 2.28 13.19
N PHE A 93 -9.14 1.25 12.39
CA PHE A 93 -9.90 -0.01 12.39
C PHE A 93 -9.84 -0.70 13.74
N THR A 94 -8.65 -0.79 14.33
CA THR A 94 -8.43 -1.45 15.62
C THR A 94 -9.18 -0.73 16.74
N GLU A 95 -9.16 0.61 16.74
CA GLU A 95 -9.90 1.43 17.69
C GLU A 95 -11.41 1.26 17.52
N MET A 96 -11.93 1.41 16.30
CA MET A 96 -13.36 1.27 16.03
C MET A 96 -13.87 -0.15 16.35
N SER A 97 -13.10 -1.18 16.01
CA SER A 97 -13.38 -2.56 16.38
C SER A 97 -13.39 -2.73 17.91
N LYS A 98 -12.42 -2.16 18.64
CA LYS A 98 -12.41 -2.16 20.11
C LYS A 98 -13.61 -1.43 20.72
N GLU A 99 -13.95 -0.23 20.24
CA GLU A 99 -15.10 0.53 20.74
C GLU A 99 -16.42 -0.21 20.52
N SER A 100 -16.54 -0.90 19.38
CA SER A 100 -17.70 -1.75 19.09
C SER A 100 -17.83 -2.90 20.11
N ARG A 101 -16.71 -3.40 20.65
CA ARG A 101 -16.67 -4.46 21.66
C ARG A 101 -16.84 -3.98 23.10
N ILE A 102 -16.13 -2.93 23.52
CA ILE A 102 -16.06 -2.48 24.93
C ILE A 102 -17.43 -2.02 25.45
N ARG A 103 -18.33 -1.59 24.56
CA ARG A 103 -19.73 -1.31 24.92
C ARG A 103 -20.59 -2.58 25.07
N GLN A 104 -20.01 -3.77 25.28
CA GLN A 104 -20.64 -5.09 25.26
C GLN A 104 -21.99 -5.17 26.01
N ASP A 105 -22.09 -4.56 27.18
CA ASP A 105 -23.32 -4.62 28.01
C ASP A 105 -24.46 -3.76 27.45
N ASN A 106 -24.15 -2.76 26.63
CA ASN A 106 -25.12 -1.83 26.06
C ASN A 106 -25.15 -1.74 24.54
N ASN A 107 -24.21 -2.36 23.83
CA ASN A 107 -24.11 -2.24 22.38
C ASN A 107 -25.15 -3.15 21.72
N PRO A 108 -26.14 -2.60 20.99
CA PRO A 108 -27.13 -3.39 20.25
C PRO A 108 -26.46 -4.38 19.29
N PHE A 109 -25.26 -4.05 18.82
CA PHE A 109 -24.43 -4.80 17.90
C PHE A 109 -23.98 -6.17 18.42
N VAL A 110 -23.36 -6.20 19.61
CA VAL A 110 -22.87 -7.46 20.19
C VAL A 110 -24.04 -8.34 20.57
N ARG A 111 -25.11 -7.73 21.09
CA ARG A 111 -26.37 -8.44 21.39
C ARG A 111 -27.04 -9.03 20.16
N VAL A 112 -26.99 -8.37 19.00
CA VAL A 112 -27.53 -8.94 17.76
C VAL A 112 -26.69 -10.12 17.32
N LEU A 113 -25.37 -10.05 17.39
CA LEU A 113 -24.50 -11.16 17.03
C LEU A 113 -24.58 -12.35 17.97
N ASP A 114 -24.55 -12.11 19.28
CA ASP A 114 -24.68 -13.16 20.29
C ASP A 114 -26.03 -13.85 20.14
N ARG A 115 -27.10 -13.06 19.94
CA ARG A 115 -28.43 -13.59 19.64
C ARG A 115 -28.43 -14.35 18.31
N VAL A 116 -27.76 -13.86 17.28
CA VAL A 116 -27.63 -14.56 16.00
C VAL A 116 -26.87 -15.87 16.18
N HIS A 117 -25.83 -15.93 17.02
CA HIS A 117 -25.08 -17.15 17.30
C HIS A 117 -25.91 -18.15 18.11
N GLU A 118 -26.59 -17.69 19.17
CA GLU A 118 -27.50 -18.50 19.98
C GLU A 118 -28.65 -19.04 19.13
N GLU A 119 -29.32 -18.17 18.38
CA GLU A 119 -30.42 -18.54 17.48
C GLU A 119 -29.93 -19.30 16.25
N TYR A 120 -28.67 -19.15 15.84
CA TYR A 120 -28.11 -19.93 14.73
C TYR A 120 -28.13 -21.41 15.07
N HIS A 121 -27.90 -21.83 16.32
CA HIS A 121 -28.09 -23.23 16.69
C HIS A 121 -29.56 -23.69 16.54
N ASP A 122 -30.52 -22.81 16.82
CA ASP A 122 -31.95 -23.09 16.60
C ASP A 122 -32.31 -23.11 15.10
N ILE A 123 -31.70 -22.22 14.31
CA ILE A 123 -31.88 -22.11 12.86
C ILE A 123 -31.21 -23.28 12.14
N VAL A 124 -30.03 -23.72 12.54
CA VAL A 124 -29.37 -24.92 12.03
C VAL A 124 -30.20 -26.15 12.36
N GLY A 125 -30.80 -26.20 13.55
CA GLY A 125 -31.83 -27.20 13.86
C GLY A 125 -32.96 -27.17 12.83
N LEU A 126 -33.45 -25.99 12.47
CA LEU A 126 -34.50 -25.78 11.47
C LEU A 126 -34.05 -26.06 10.02
N VAL A 127 -32.83 -25.67 9.62
CA VAL A 127 -32.25 -25.84 8.28
C VAL A 127 -31.89 -27.32 8.06
N ASN A 128 -31.33 -27.97 9.07
CA ASN A 128 -31.11 -29.43 9.08
C ASN A 128 -32.42 -30.22 9.23
N MET A 129 -33.53 -29.60 9.65
CA MET A 129 -34.86 -30.21 9.56
C MET A 129 -35.49 -30.00 8.17
N LEU A 130 -35.12 -28.93 7.46
CA LEU A 130 -35.52 -28.62 6.07
C LEU A 130 -34.56 -29.25 5.03
N ASN A 131 -33.93 -30.36 5.41
CA ASN A 131 -32.65 -30.94 4.94
C ASN A 131 -32.53 -31.39 3.46
N GLU A 132 -32.98 -30.59 2.49
CA GLU A 132 -32.76 -30.88 1.04
C GLU A 132 -32.50 -29.61 0.19
N GLY A 133 -32.15 -28.48 0.81
CA GLY A 133 -31.87 -27.23 0.08
C GLY A 133 -30.42 -27.11 -0.40
N ASP A 134 -30.22 -26.57 -1.60
CA ASP A 134 -28.90 -26.14 -2.07
C ASP A 134 -28.32 -25.00 -1.20
N THR A 135 -27.01 -24.78 -1.26
CA THR A 135 -26.29 -23.75 -0.49
C THR A 135 -26.94 -22.35 -0.60
N LYS A 136 -27.43 -22.01 -1.80
CA LYS A 136 -28.17 -20.76 -2.05
C LYS A 136 -29.45 -20.65 -1.22
N SER A 137 -30.23 -21.72 -1.13
CA SER A 137 -31.44 -21.75 -0.30
C SER A 137 -31.11 -21.56 1.18
N GLN A 138 -30.01 -22.14 1.66
CA GLN A 138 -29.56 -21.96 3.04
C GLN A 138 -29.16 -20.50 3.32
N VAL A 139 -28.39 -19.90 2.42
CA VAL A 139 -28.00 -18.49 2.53
C VAL A 139 -29.22 -17.57 2.49
N GLU A 140 -30.20 -17.84 1.63
CA GLU A 140 -31.40 -17.03 1.53
C GLU A 140 -32.30 -17.14 2.78
N LEU A 141 -32.43 -18.35 3.34
CA LEU A 141 -33.11 -18.54 4.63
C LEU A 141 -32.38 -17.78 5.75
N PHE A 142 -31.05 -17.88 5.78
CA PHE A 142 -30.22 -17.13 6.72
C PHE A 142 -30.44 -15.62 6.56
N LYS A 143 -30.31 -15.07 5.35
CA LYS A 143 -30.56 -13.65 5.04
C LYS A 143 -31.93 -13.21 5.57
N ASN A 144 -33.00 -13.94 5.23
CA ASN A 144 -34.36 -13.57 5.60
C ASN A 144 -34.61 -13.60 7.12
N HIS A 145 -33.97 -14.52 7.83
CA HIS A 145 -34.11 -14.61 9.29
C HIS A 145 -33.29 -13.55 10.03
N ILE A 146 -32.10 -13.25 9.51
CA ILE A 146 -31.07 -12.50 10.23
C ILE A 146 -31.13 -11.00 9.89
N LEU A 147 -31.31 -10.63 8.62
CA LEU A 147 -31.33 -9.25 8.14
C LEU A 147 -32.30 -8.33 8.91
N PRO A 148 -33.54 -8.75 9.25
CA PRO A 148 -34.48 -7.91 10.00
C PRO A 148 -33.97 -7.54 11.40
N LYS A 149 -33.15 -8.41 12.01
CA LYS A 149 -32.60 -8.25 13.37
C LYS A 149 -31.41 -7.30 13.40
N PHE A 150 -30.73 -7.10 12.27
CA PHE A 150 -29.56 -6.23 12.16
C PHE A 150 -29.87 -4.73 12.05
N LYS A 151 -31.14 -4.32 11.92
CA LYS A 151 -31.55 -2.91 11.70
C LYS A 151 -30.98 -1.92 12.73
N GLY A 152 -30.78 -2.32 13.99
CA GLY A 152 -30.27 -1.45 15.05
C GLY A 152 -28.74 -1.23 15.04
N GLY A 153 -27.97 -2.15 14.46
CA GLY A 153 -26.50 -2.08 14.39
C GLY A 153 -25.94 -1.82 12.99
N PHE A 154 -26.80 -1.80 11.98
CA PHE A 154 -26.43 -1.79 10.56
C PHE A 154 -25.47 -0.65 10.17
N ILE A 155 -25.68 0.56 10.69
CA ILE A 155 -24.84 1.72 10.35
C ILE A 155 -23.39 1.49 10.81
N THR A 156 -23.21 1.03 12.04
CA THR A 156 -21.89 0.73 12.60
C THR A 156 -21.19 -0.37 11.79
N TRP A 157 -21.93 -1.41 11.39
CA TRP A 157 -21.41 -2.48 10.53
C TRP A 157 -20.95 -1.99 9.17
N LYS A 158 -21.81 -1.21 8.52
CA LYS A 158 -21.52 -0.64 7.22
C LYS A 158 -20.27 0.22 7.28
N ASN A 159 -20.09 0.98 8.37
CA ASN A 159 -18.89 1.78 8.58
C ASN A 159 -17.63 0.91 8.76
N LEU A 160 -17.72 -0.17 9.55
CA LEU A 160 -16.61 -1.13 9.70
C LEU A 160 -16.25 -1.80 8.38
N LEU A 161 -17.23 -2.31 7.64
CA LEU A 161 -16.97 -2.92 6.35
C LEU A 161 -16.41 -1.91 5.36
N ASN A 162 -16.94 -0.68 5.32
CA ASN A 162 -16.38 0.36 4.45
C ASN A 162 -14.92 0.63 4.77
N LEU A 163 -14.54 0.66 6.04
CA LEU A 163 -13.14 0.82 6.43
C LEU A 163 -12.28 -0.36 5.99
N VAL A 164 -12.78 -1.59 6.17
CA VAL A 164 -12.11 -2.81 5.66
C VAL A 164 -11.91 -2.70 4.14
N LYS A 165 -12.93 -2.30 3.38
CA LYS A 165 -12.82 -2.11 1.94
C LYS A 165 -11.79 -1.03 1.57
N ILE A 166 -11.79 0.11 2.26
CA ILE A 166 -10.83 1.18 2.02
C ILE A 166 -9.40 0.67 2.23
N ILE A 167 -9.16 -0.06 3.32
CA ILE A 167 -7.84 -0.63 3.61
C ILE A 167 -7.44 -1.63 2.52
N LEU A 168 -8.36 -2.53 2.13
CA LEU A 168 -8.04 -3.55 1.12
C LEU A 168 -7.81 -2.95 -0.27
N HIS A 169 -8.60 -1.95 -0.68
CA HIS A 169 -8.35 -1.20 -1.92
C HIS A 169 -7.02 -0.47 -1.86
N GLN A 170 -6.67 0.14 -0.72
CA GLN A 170 -5.37 0.79 -0.56
C GLN A 170 -4.22 -0.20 -0.78
N ILE A 171 -4.36 -1.45 -0.34
CA ILE A 171 -3.39 -2.53 -0.56
C ILE A 171 -3.41 -3.02 -2.02
N GLU A 172 -4.59 -3.18 -2.65
CA GLU A 172 -4.72 -3.71 -4.02
C GLU A 172 -4.38 -2.72 -5.13
N GLU A 173 -4.65 -1.43 -4.95
CA GLU A 173 -4.41 -0.40 -5.96
C GLU A 173 -2.94 0.05 -6.00
N ASN A 174 -2.18 -0.16 -4.92
CA ASN A 174 -0.76 0.19 -4.86
C ASN A 174 0.12 -0.91 -5.45
N ASN A 175 0.10 -1.02 -6.78
CA ASN A 175 0.95 -1.92 -7.58
C ASN A 175 2.47 -1.74 -7.38
N LYS A 176 2.90 -0.68 -6.68
CA LYS A 176 4.31 -0.38 -6.37
C LYS A 176 4.82 -1.13 -5.13
N ILE A 177 3.93 -1.75 -4.37
CA ILE A 177 4.30 -2.53 -3.19
C ILE A 177 4.62 -3.95 -3.65
N GLU A 178 5.89 -4.33 -3.58
CA GLU A 178 6.33 -5.68 -3.94
C GLU A 178 5.73 -6.76 -3.02
N ASP A 179 5.31 -6.40 -1.80
CA ASP A 179 4.86 -7.35 -0.78
C ASP A 179 3.38 -7.17 -0.37
N TYR A 180 2.49 -7.23 -1.36
CA TYR A 180 1.03 -7.24 -1.17
C TYR A 180 0.57 -8.26 -0.10
N HIS A 181 1.16 -9.46 -0.10
CA HIS A 181 0.81 -10.53 0.81
C HIS A 181 1.17 -10.21 2.27
N HIS A 182 2.31 -9.53 2.49
CA HIS A 182 2.70 -9.06 3.82
C HIS A 182 1.68 -8.10 4.43
N TYR A 183 1.24 -7.08 3.68
CA TYR A 183 0.28 -6.10 4.19
C TYR A 183 -1.09 -6.71 4.48
N ARG A 184 -1.55 -7.65 3.64
CA ARG A 184 -2.76 -8.43 3.94
C ARG A 184 -2.61 -9.25 5.21
N THR A 185 -1.46 -9.88 5.41
CA THR A 185 -1.18 -10.69 6.62
C THR A 185 -1.16 -9.81 7.86
N ILE A 186 -0.50 -8.65 7.80
CA ILE A 186 -0.55 -7.65 8.88
C ILE A 186 -1.99 -7.26 9.18
N PHE A 187 -2.77 -6.92 8.14
CA PHE A 187 -4.15 -6.49 8.35
C PHE A 187 -5.00 -7.61 8.96
N LEU A 188 -4.93 -8.82 8.42
CA LEU A 188 -5.63 -10.00 8.92
C LEU A 188 -5.27 -10.30 10.39
N SER A 189 -4.00 -10.10 10.79
CA SER A 189 -3.57 -10.31 12.19
C SER A 189 -4.24 -9.36 13.19
N ARG A 190 -4.88 -8.28 12.72
CA ARG A 190 -5.64 -7.34 13.56
C ARG A 190 -7.08 -7.77 13.76
N PHE A 191 -7.56 -8.75 12.99
CA PHE A 191 -8.90 -9.28 13.13
C PHE A 191 -8.97 -10.22 14.32
N THR A 192 -9.99 -10.02 15.14
CA THR A 192 -10.42 -11.05 16.09
C THR A 192 -11.35 -12.03 15.40
N ILE A 193 -11.61 -13.17 16.04
CA ILE A 193 -12.64 -14.15 15.61
C ILE A 193 -13.96 -13.44 15.32
N TRP A 194 -14.34 -12.48 16.16
CA TRP A 194 -15.53 -11.65 15.95
C TRP A 194 -15.46 -10.88 14.64
N ASP A 195 -14.41 -10.11 14.42
CA ASP A 195 -14.25 -9.31 13.20
C ASP A 195 -14.33 -10.19 11.95
N CYS A 196 -13.75 -11.40 11.99
CA CYS A 196 -13.84 -12.38 10.89
C CYS A 196 -15.29 -12.80 10.60
N ARG A 197 -16.05 -13.23 11.62
CA ARG A 197 -17.47 -13.58 11.47
C ARG A 197 -18.23 -12.45 10.83
N LEU A 198 -17.94 -11.24 11.27
CA LEU A 198 -18.69 -10.06 10.87
C LEU A 198 -18.50 -9.67 9.44
N VAL A 199 -17.24 -9.60 9.02
CA VAL A 199 -16.95 -9.35 7.61
C VAL A 199 -17.49 -10.48 6.74
N PHE A 200 -17.37 -11.74 7.18
CA PHE A 200 -17.90 -12.90 6.46
C PHE A 200 -19.42 -12.83 6.25
N TYR A 201 -20.21 -12.82 7.32
CA TYR A 201 -21.68 -12.88 7.19
C TYR A 201 -22.25 -11.61 6.58
N PHE A 202 -21.62 -10.46 6.82
CA PHE A 202 -22.06 -9.23 6.17
C PHE A 202 -21.77 -9.26 4.66
N TYR A 203 -20.61 -9.79 4.24
CA TYR A 203 -20.34 -10.02 2.82
C TYR A 203 -21.40 -10.91 2.18
N ILE A 204 -21.76 -12.03 2.81
CA ILE A 204 -22.79 -12.95 2.32
C ILE A 204 -24.16 -12.25 2.24
N MET A 205 -24.56 -11.54 3.30
CA MET A 205 -25.87 -10.88 3.37
C MET A 205 -26.03 -9.78 2.33
N TYR A 206 -24.95 -9.01 2.07
CA TYR A 206 -24.98 -7.81 1.24
C TYR A 206 -24.26 -7.99 -0.10
N TYR A 207 -23.93 -9.22 -0.49
CA TYR A 207 -23.19 -9.51 -1.72
C TYR A 207 -23.79 -8.81 -2.94
N ASP A 208 -25.12 -8.88 -3.08
CA ASP A 208 -25.85 -8.33 -4.22
C ASP A 208 -25.81 -6.78 -4.26
N GLU A 209 -25.62 -6.13 -3.11
CA GLU A 209 -25.51 -4.68 -2.97
C GLU A 209 -24.07 -4.16 -3.20
N LEU A 210 -23.06 -5.02 -3.12
CA LEU A 210 -21.66 -4.63 -3.34
C LEU A 210 -21.41 -4.41 -4.84
N ASN A 211 -20.56 -3.43 -5.17
CA ASN A 211 -20.07 -3.26 -6.54
C ASN A 211 -19.05 -4.38 -6.87
N LYS A 212 -18.80 -4.65 -8.16
CA LYS A 212 -17.91 -5.75 -8.58
C LYS A 212 -16.47 -5.64 -8.03
N PRO A 213 -15.81 -4.46 -8.02
CA PRO A 213 -14.50 -4.31 -7.39
C PRO A 213 -14.51 -4.70 -5.91
N ASP A 214 -15.45 -4.16 -5.12
CA ASP A 214 -15.59 -4.45 -3.70
C ASP A 214 -15.82 -5.95 -3.44
N ARG A 215 -16.63 -6.61 -4.29
CA ARG A 215 -16.85 -8.07 -4.20
C ARG A 215 -15.54 -8.84 -4.36
N THR A 216 -14.75 -8.48 -5.35
CA THR A 216 -13.49 -9.18 -5.66
C THR A 216 -12.48 -9.04 -4.53
N VAL A 217 -12.28 -7.81 -4.09
CA VAL A 217 -11.34 -7.46 -3.03
C VAL A 217 -11.73 -8.15 -1.72
N LEU A 218 -13.00 -8.06 -1.32
CA LEU A 218 -13.51 -8.70 -0.10
C LEU A 218 -13.49 -10.22 -0.20
N PHE A 219 -13.90 -10.80 -1.33
CA PHE A 219 -13.85 -12.25 -1.54
C PHE A 219 -12.44 -12.79 -1.32
N ASN A 220 -11.46 -12.17 -1.99
CA ASN A 220 -10.05 -12.57 -1.89
C ASN A 220 -9.51 -12.43 -0.46
N PHE A 221 -9.99 -11.45 0.31
CA PHE A 221 -9.59 -11.27 1.70
C PHE A 221 -10.25 -12.27 2.64
N ILE A 222 -11.56 -12.47 2.50
CA ILE A 222 -12.35 -13.41 3.31
C ILE A 222 -11.88 -14.86 3.06
N ALA A 223 -11.46 -15.18 1.83
CA ALA A 223 -10.87 -16.47 1.49
C ALA A 223 -9.58 -16.79 2.29
N MET A 224 -8.97 -15.79 2.95
CA MET A 224 -7.81 -15.98 3.83
C MET A 224 -8.21 -16.31 5.29
N PHE A 225 -9.50 -16.26 5.64
CA PHE A 225 -9.94 -16.56 7.00
C PHE A 225 -9.79 -18.05 7.30
N ASP A 226 -9.39 -18.36 8.54
CA ASP A 226 -9.53 -19.72 9.08
C ASP A 226 -11.02 -20.04 9.26
N SER A 227 -11.49 -21.15 8.69
CA SER A 227 -12.90 -21.55 8.75
C SER A 227 -13.38 -21.78 10.18
N SER A 228 -12.48 -22.14 11.11
CA SER A 228 -12.79 -22.26 12.53
C SER A 228 -13.16 -20.94 13.20
N ASN A 229 -12.86 -19.80 12.57
CA ASN A 229 -13.26 -18.49 13.07
C ASN A 229 -14.75 -18.19 12.80
N LEU A 230 -15.44 -18.97 11.97
CA LEU A 230 -16.87 -18.75 11.66
C LEU A 230 -17.79 -19.28 12.77
N PHE A 231 -19.12 -19.17 12.61
CA PHE A 231 -20.06 -19.86 13.51
C PHE A 231 -20.08 -21.37 13.26
N ASP A 232 -19.93 -21.76 11.99
CA ASP A 232 -19.78 -23.14 11.55
C ASP A 232 -18.73 -23.16 10.43
N SER A 233 -17.81 -24.13 10.46
CA SER A 233 -16.75 -24.25 9.45
C SER A 233 -17.31 -24.52 8.06
N ASP A 234 -18.45 -25.21 7.95
CA ASP A 234 -19.07 -25.59 6.69
C ASP A 234 -19.66 -24.37 5.96
N HIS A 235 -19.90 -23.27 6.67
CA HIS A 235 -20.28 -22.02 6.03
C HIS A 235 -19.23 -21.48 5.09
N PHE A 236 -17.97 -21.86 5.24
CA PHE A 236 -16.95 -21.44 4.29
C PHE A 236 -17.27 -21.92 2.86
N LEU A 237 -18.01 -23.03 2.72
CA LEU A 237 -18.53 -23.53 1.44
C LEU A 237 -19.53 -22.57 0.79
N TRP A 238 -20.17 -21.69 1.57
CA TRP A 238 -21.07 -20.68 1.02
C TRP A 238 -20.34 -19.72 0.09
N LEU A 239 -19.04 -19.48 0.30
CA LEU A 239 -18.23 -18.61 -0.56
C LEU A 239 -18.16 -19.10 -2.00
N ASP A 240 -18.26 -20.41 -2.26
CA ASP A 240 -18.17 -20.96 -3.61
C ASP A 240 -19.28 -20.42 -4.53
N ASP A 241 -20.47 -20.14 -3.96
CA ASP A 241 -21.59 -19.51 -4.68
C ASP A 241 -21.40 -18.01 -4.93
N PHE A 242 -20.44 -17.37 -4.24
CA PHE A 242 -20.18 -15.93 -4.28
C PHE A 242 -18.84 -15.58 -4.93
N LYS A 243 -18.29 -16.49 -5.74
CA LYS A 243 -17.09 -16.22 -6.52
C LYS A 243 -17.40 -15.13 -7.59
N PRO A 244 -16.64 -14.03 -7.63
CA PRO A 244 -16.90 -12.86 -8.49
C PRO A 244 -16.64 -13.07 -9.99
#